data_AF-A0A7W1V4G2-F1
#
_entry.id   AF-A0A7W1V4G2-F1
#
_cell.length_a   1.000
_cell.length_b   1.000
_cell.length_c   1.000
_cell.angle_alpha   90.00
_cell.angle_beta   90.00
_cell.angle_gamma   90.00
#
_symmetry.space_group_name_H-M   'P 1'
#
loop_
_entity.id
_entity.type
_entity.pdbx_description
1 polymer ?
#
loop_
_entity_poly.entity_id
_entity_poly.type
_entity_poly.pdbx_seq_one_letter_code
_entity_poly.pdbx_strand_id
1 'polypeptide(L)'
;MSGGVTRQGASALCVVLLSVTACSGGSSSDDAAQPDAPARPTTAPDPTDDKSVAGAEPDADRRGGPELEPAATDLADFACTRTWRGSWKVSGAIVNTGTRPTRYTLTVVTLGDADDVVGQRVERLQVDDGDTAAFRWPRFAGGTAETCMPRLQREPA
;
A
#
# COMPACT_ATOMS: atom_id res chain seq x y z
N MET A 1 -39.07 19.34 -37.04
CA MET A 1 -37.62 19.36 -37.24
C MET A 1 -37.14 17.93 -37.13
N SER A 2 -36.55 17.43 -38.21
CA SER A 2 -36.28 16.02 -38.49
C SER A 2 -34.86 15.63 -38.12
N GLY A 3 -34.69 14.36 -37.72
CA GLY A 3 -33.45 13.59 -37.88
C GLY A 3 -32.41 13.78 -36.78
N GLY A 4 -31.71 12.76 -36.29
CA GLY A 4 -31.63 11.36 -36.64
C GLY A 4 -30.55 10.74 -35.75
N VAL A 5 -30.80 9.54 -35.22
CA VAL A 5 -29.81 8.74 -34.48
C VAL A 5 -28.95 7.99 -35.49
N THR A 6 -27.63 8.06 -35.37
CA THR A 6 -26.73 7.02 -35.91
C THR A 6 -25.54 6.81 -34.99
N ARG A 7 -25.45 5.57 -34.48
CA ARG A 7 -24.33 5.00 -33.74
C ARG A 7 -23.21 4.62 -34.73
N GLN A 8 -21.97 4.94 -34.39
CA GLN A 8 -20.74 4.28 -34.85
C GLN A 8 -19.83 4.19 -33.61
N GLY A 9 -19.35 3.06 -33.12
CA GLY A 9 -19.06 1.78 -33.79
C GLY A 9 -17.62 1.77 -34.26
N ALA A 10 -16.65 1.60 -33.35
CA ALA A 10 -15.29 1.25 -33.70
C ALA A 10 -14.72 0.26 -32.67
N SER A 11 -14.53 -0.96 -33.13
CA SER A 11 -13.93 -2.09 -32.44
C SER A 11 -12.41 -2.14 -32.66
N ALA A 12 -11.76 -2.95 -31.82
CA ALA A 12 -10.44 -3.58 -32.01
C ALA A 12 -9.21 -2.66 -31.78
N LEU A 13 -8.06 -3.13 -31.26
CA LEU A 13 -7.48 -4.47 -31.26
C LEU A 13 -6.90 -4.85 -29.87
N CYS A 14 -7.05 -6.12 -29.51
CA CYS A 14 -6.17 -6.81 -28.57
C CYS A 14 -4.85 -7.16 -29.28
N VAL A 15 -3.72 -6.88 -28.64
CA VAL A 15 -2.47 -7.61 -28.88
C VAL A 15 -1.97 -8.10 -27.52
N VAL A 16 -2.01 -9.42 -27.33
CA VAL A 16 -1.42 -10.14 -26.20
C VAL A 16 -0.07 -10.64 -26.68
N LEU A 17 1.02 -10.11 -26.15
CA LEU A 17 2.34 -10.70 -26.31
C LEU A 17 2.65 -11.49 -25.03
N LEU A 18 2.53 -12.81 -25.16
CA LEU A 18 3.03 -13.80 -24.21
C LEU A 18 4.53 -13.98 -24.45
N SER A 19 5.35 -13.68 -23.45
CA SER A 19 6.73 -14.11 -23.39
C SER A 19 6.89 -14.98 -22.15
N VAL A 20 6.92 -16.30 -22.38
CA VAL A 20 7.28 -17.32 -21.40
C VAL A 20 8.80 -17.50 -21.52
N THR A 21 9.54 -17.26 -20.44
CA THR A 21 10.93 -17.69 -20.34
C THR A 21 11.04 -18.62 -19.14
N ALA A 22 11.12 -19.91 -19.44
CA ALA A 22 11.33 -20.98 -18.50
C ALA A 22 12.83 -21.29 -18.35
N CYS A 23 13.18 -21.67 -17.11
CA CYS A 23 14.19 -22.65 -16.70
C CYS A 23 15.67 -22.51 -17.09
N SER A 24 16.51 -22.41 -16.05
CA SER A 24 17.72 -23.22 -15.83
C SER A 24 18.22 -22.87 -14.40
N GLY A 25 18.34 -23.77 -13.42
CA GLY A 25 18.92 -25.11 -13.46
C GLY A 25 20.36 -25.02 -12.92
N GLY A 26 20.65 -25.61 -11.75
CA GLY A 26 22.03 -25.68 -11.24
C GLY A 26 22.13 -26.18 -9.80
N SER A 27 22.67 -27.39 -9.64
CA SER A 27 22.78 -28.18 -8.41
C SER A 27 24.13 -28.01 -7.68
N SER A 28 24.11 -28.33 -6.38
CA SER A 28 25.15 -29.02 -5.59
C SER A 28 26.54 -28.40 -5.38
N SER A 29 26.95 -28.26 -4.12
CA SER A 29 27.98 -29.12 -3.49
C SER A 29 28.21 -28.77 -2.02
N ASP A 30 28.22 -29.81 -1.19
CA ASP A 30 28.85 -29.96 0.14
C ASP A 30 30.27 -29.37 0.22
N ASP A 31 30.72 -28.88 1.38
CA ASP A 31 31.46 -29.71 2.36
C ASP A 31 32.06 -28.89 3.53
N ALA A 32 32.02 -29.52 4.71
CA ALA A 32 32.86 -29.40 5.91
C ALA A 32 33.12 -28.06 6.62
N ALA A 33 32.61 -27.99 7.86
CA ALA A 33 33.46 -28.20 9.03
C ALA A 33 32.62 -28.57 10.29
N GLN A 34 32.69 -29.85 10.71
CA GLN A 34 32.52 -30.30 12.09
C GLN A 34 33.89 -30.19 12.82
N PRO A 35 34.04 -30.23 14.17
CA PRO A 35 33.36 -31.18 15.05
C PRO A 35 32.89 -30.69 16.44
N ASP A 36 32.04 -31.54 17.03
CA ASP A 36 31.46 -31.54 18.37
C ASP A 36 32.41 -31.33 19.56
N ALA A 37 31.88 -30.77 20.66
CA ALA A 37 31.80 -31.51 21.92
C ALA A 37 30.71 -30.96 22.87
N PRO A 38 30.06 -31.83 23.68
CA PRO A 38 28.85 -31.51 24.45
C PRO A 38 29.10 -31.29 25.95
N ALA A 39 28.21 -30.57 26.65
CA ALA A 39 27.73 -30.90 28.00
C ALA A 39 26.60 -29.95 28.48
N ARG A 40 25.47 -30.57 28.88
CA ARG A 40 24.29 -30.06 29.63
C ARG A 40 24.67 -29.49 31.03
N PRO A 41 23.78 -28.82 31.83
CA PRO A 41 22.32 -29.02 31.90
C PRO A 41 21.42 -27.78 32.13
N THR A 42 20.13 -28.05 31.92
CA THR A 42 18.90 -27.40 32.40
C THR A 42 19.03 -26.52 33.65
N THR A 43 18.46 -25.30 33.60
CA THR A 43 17.88 -24.62 34.77
C THR A 43 16.71 -23.74 34.31
N ALA A 44 15.49 -24.17 34.60
CA ALA A 44 14.37 -23.27 34.90
C ALA A 44 14.15 -23.38 36.41
N PRO A 45 14.12 -22.25 37.15
CA PRO A 45 12.85 -21.65 37.61
C PRO A 45 12.92 -20.10 37.47
N ASP A 46 11.91 -19.25 37.64
CA ASP A 46 10.57 -19.23 38.23
C ASP A 46 9.85 -18.00 37.60
N PRO A 47 8.52 -17.92 37.51
CA PRO A 47 7.80 -16.73 37.05
C PRO A 47 7.44 -15.85 38.24
N THR A 48 8.09 -14.69 38.39
CA THR A 48 7.54 -13.60 39.21
C THR A 48 8.08 -12.24 38.76
N ASP A 49 7.13 -11.37 38.41
CA ASP A 49 7.10 -9.90 38.42
C ASP A 49 8.42 -9.10 38.42
N ASP A 50 8.57 -8.20 37.44
CA ASP A 50 8.31 -6.76 37.62
C ASP A 50 8.53 -5.99 36.28
N LYS A 51 7.50 -5.25 35.86
CA LYS A 51 7.51 -4.03 35.01
C LYS A 51 8.44 -3.91 33.79
N SER A 52 7.80 -3.76 32.62
CA SER A 52 8.18 -2.72 31.66
C SER A 52 6.99 -2.27 30.82
N VAL A 53 6.22 -1.33 31.38
CA VAL A 53 5.52 -0.32 30.58
C VAL A 53 6.42 0.92 30.60
N ALA A 54 7.13 1.17 29.50
CA ALA A 54 7.75 2.43 29.07
C ALA A 54 8.56 2.05 27.81
N GLY A 55 8.36 2.64 26.64
CA GLY A 55 8.40 4.08 26.44
C GLY A 55 9.85 4.53 26.39
N ALA A 56 10.48 4.37 25.22
CA ALA A 56 11.73 5.02 24.79
C ALA A 56 11.90 4.67 23.30
N GLU A 57 11.19 5.37 22.43
CA GLU A 57 11.73 6.46 21.59
C GLU A 57 12.83 5.98 20.64
N PRO A 58 12.57 5.94 19.32
CA PRO A 58 13.63 5.75 18.35
C PRO A 58 14.50 7.01 18.31
N ASP A 59 15.72 6.87 18.79
CA ASP A 59 16.83 7.77 18.53
C ASP A 59 17.11 7.78 17.02
N ALA A 60 16.76 8.89 16.37
CA ALA A 60 17.21 9.20 15.02
C ALA A 60 17.28 10.72 14.88
N ASP A 61 18.36 11.28 15.40
CA ASP A 61 18.91 12.56 15.00
C ASP A 61 19.13 12.57 13.46
N ARG A 62 18.09 12.96 12.70
CA ARG A 62 18.20 13.32 11.27
C ARG A 62 16.96 14.05 10.75
N ARG A 63 17.13 15.37 10.63
CA ARG A 63 16.42 16.31 9.73
C ARG A 63 14.96 16.60 10.11
N GLY A 64 14.74 17.82 10.61
CA GLY A 64 13.43 18.47 10.68
C GLY A 64 12.81 18.62 9.29
N GLY A 65 12.24 17.55 8.77
CA GLY A 65 11.24 17.60 7.72
C GLY A 65 9.90 17.99 8.32
N PRO A 66 8.94 18.45 7.50
CA PRO A 66 7.58 18.68 7.96
C PRO A 66 7.02 17.41 8.60
N GLU A 67 6.40 17.56 9.76
CA GLU A 67 5.72 16.46 10.45
C GLU A 67 4.47 16.05 9.63
N LEU A 68 4.42 14.79 9.20
CA LEU A 68 3.30 14.27 8.42
C LEU A 68 2.15 13.91 9.36
N GLU A 69 1.08 14.69 9.32
CA GLU A 69 -0.11 14.46 10.14
C GLU A 69 -1.05 13.42 9.48
N PRO A 70 -1.69 12.53 10.24
CA PRO A 70 -2.77 11.69 9.73
C PRO A 70 -3.99 12.56 9.36
N ALA A 71 -4.56 12.34 8.17
CA ALA A 71 -5.63 13.18 7.62
C ALA A 71 -6.84 12.36 7.15
N ALA A 72 -7.19 11.27 7.83
CA ALA A 72 -8.26 10.37 7.40
C ALA A 72 -9.62 11.06 7.21
N THR A 73 -9.88 12.15 7.96
CA THR A 73 -11.11 12.96 7.85
C THR A 73 -11.22 13.75 6.55
N ASP A 74 -10.10 14.05 5.90
CA ASP A 74 -10.05 14.84 4.67
C ASP A 74 -10.31 13.96 3.44
N LEU A 75 -10.41 12.63 3.63
CA LEU A 75 -10.72 11.65 2.60
C LEU A 75 -12.24 11.43 2.51
N ALA A 76 -12.86 11.88 1.43
CA ALA A 76 -14.28 11.74 1.15
C ALA A 76 -14.53 10.67 0.08
N ASP A 77 -15.71 10.03 0.16
CA ASP A 77 -16.24 9.10 -0.85
C ASP A 77 -15.26 8.01 -1.30
N PHE A 78 -14.40 7.54 -0.38
CA PHE A 78 -13.44 6.50 -0.70
C PHE A 78 -14.15 5.20 -1.04
N ALA A 79 -13.85 4.68 -2.23
CA ALA A 79 -14.31 3.39 -2.69
C ALA A 79 -13.12 2.56 -3.17
N CYS A 80 -13.05 1.33 -2.67
CA CYS A 80 -12.16 0.31 -3.20
C CYS A 80 -12.97 -0.92 -3.58
N THR A 81 -13.06 -1.21 -4.88
CA THR A 81 -13.92 -2.28 -5.41
C THR A 81 -13.08 -3.31 -6.16
N ARG A 82 -13.19 -4.57 -5.75
CA ARG A 82 -12.57 -5.69 -6.47
C ARG A 82 -13.30 -5.92 -7.79
N THR A 83 -12.54 -6.00 -8.87
CA THR A 83 -13.04 -6.31 -10.21
C THR A 83 -13.10 -7.82 -10.41
N TRP A 84 -13.91 -8.28 -11.35
CA TRP A 84 -14.02 -9.70 -11.73
C TRP A 84 -12.69 -10.33 -12.20
N ARG A 85 -11.68 -9.52 -12.58
CA ARG A 85 -10.33 -9.97 -12.96
C ARG A 85 -9.33 -9.97 -11.80
N GLY A 86 -9.79 -9.82 -10.55
CA GLY A 86 -8.94 -9.79 -9.36
C GLY A 86 -8.16 -8.48 -9.14
N SER A 87 -8.20 -7.52 -10.06
CA SER A 87 -7.65 -6.17 -9.81
C SER A 87 -8.61 -5.30 -8.99
N TRP A 88 -8.10 -4.25 -8.36
CA TRP A 88 -8.89 -3.26 -7.65
C TRP A 88 -9.15 -2.01 -8.49
N LYS A 89 -10.32 -1.40 -8.28
CA LYS A 89 -10.63 -0.04 -8.70
C LYS A 89 -10.68 0.81 -7.44
N VAL A 90 -9.98 1.95 -7.46
CA VAL A 90 -9.93 2.88 -6.33
C VAL A 90 -10.41 4.25 -6.79
N SER A 91 -11.24 4.90 -6.00
CA SER A 91 -11.67 6.28 -6.23
C SER A 91 -12.00 6.97 -4.92
N GLY A 92 -12.03 8.30 -4.96
CA GLY A 92 -12.48 9.13 -3.86
C GLY A 92 -12.14 10.59 -4.14
N ALA A 93 -12.22 11.41 -3.10
CA ALA A 93 -11.83 12.80 -3.14
C ALA A 93 -11.07 13.19 -1.88
N ILE A 94 -10.17 14.15 -2.00
CA ILE A 94 -9.48 14.77 -0.88
C ILE A 94 -10.00 16.21 -0.76
N VAL A 95 -10.53 16.55 0.40
CA VAL A 95 -11.13 17.86 0.70
C VAL A 95 -10.22 18.61 1.66
N ASN A 96 -9.65 19.73 1.22
CA ASN A 96 -8.89 20.61 2.10
C ASN A 96 -9.83 21.56 2.84
N THR A 97 -10.21 21.19 4.06
CA THR A 97 -11.05 22.04 4.94
C THR A 97 -10.25 23.13 5.67
N GLY A 98 -8.92 23.17 5.45
CA GLY A 98 -8.04 24.17 6.02
C GLY A 98 -8.12 25.53 5.32
N THR A 99 -7.40 26.51 5.87
CA THR A 99 -7.33 27.89 5.37
C THR A 99 -6.06 28.17 4.56
N ARG A 100 -5.29 27.12 4.25
CA ARG A 100 -4.04 27.22 3.48
C ARG A 100 -3.93 26.04 2.51
N PRO A 101 -3.24 26.23 1.37
CA PRO A 101 -2.85 25.12 0.51
C PRO A 101 -2.09 24.05 1.31
N THR A 102 -2.45 22.80 1.07
CA THR A 102 -1.93 21.65 1.81
C THR A 102 -1.49 20.57 0.83
N ARG A 103 -0.33 19.96 1.07
CA ARG A 103 0.15 18.81 0.30
C ARG A 103 -0.31 17.53 0.98
N TYR A 104 -0.98 16.68 0.22
CA TYR A 104 -1.50 15.40 0.66
C TYR A 104 -0.70 14.26 0.05
N THR A 105 -0.46 13.22 0.85
CA THR A 105 0.06 11.92 0.41
C THR A 105 -1.00 10.86 0.69
N LEU A 106 -1.65 10.38 -0.36
CA LEU A 106 -2.56 9.24 -0.32
C LEU A 106 -1.77 7.97 -0.60
N THR A 107 -1.72 7.07 0.37
CA THR A 107 -1.23 5.70 0.19
C THR A 107 -2.42 4.76 0.25
N VAL A 108 -2.56 3.85 -0.71
CA VAL A 108 -3.52 2.75 -0.61
C VAL A 108 -2.76 1.46 -0.71
N VAL A 109 -3.03 0.57 0.24
CA VAL A 109 -2.45 -0.77 0.31
C VAL A 109 -3.54 -1.81 0.10
N THR A 110 -3.17 -2.93 -0.50
CA THR A 110 -3.99 -4.15 -0.50
C THR A 110 -3.28 -5.24 0.28
N LEU A 111 -4.01 -5.95 1.14
CA LEU A 111 -3.47 -7.02 1.97
C LEU A 111 -3.94 -8.40 1.51
N GLY A 112 -3.03 -9.36 1.49
CA GLY A 112 -3.31 -10.79 1.27
C GLY A 112 -3.81 -11.49 2.54
N ASP A 113 -3.94 -12.81 2.45
CA ASP A 113 -4.52 -13.68 3.49
C ASP A 113 -3.70 -13.69 4.80
N ALA A 114 -2.43 -13.27 4.76
CA ALA A 114 -1.52 -13.22 5.91
C ALA A 114 -1.24 -11.77 6.36
N ASP A 115 -2.14 -10.83 6.03
CA ASP A 115 -1.97 -9.39 6.24
C ASP A 115 -0.72 -8.79 5.56
N ASP A 116 -0.15 -9.50 4.59
CA ASP A 116 1.00 -9.06 3.83
C ASP A 116 0.60 -8.05 2.75
N VAL A 117 1.40 -7.00 2.58
CA VAL A 117 1.15 -5.98 1.55
C VAL A 117 1.47 -6.56 0.18
N VAL A 118 0.44 -6.98 -0.55
CA VAL A 118 0.55 -7.52 -1.93
C VAL A 118 0.39 -6.45 -3.01
N GLY A 119 0.07 -5.22 -2.61
CA GLY A 119 -0.07 -4.08 -3.50
C GLY A 119 -0.01 -2.77 -2.74
N GLN A 120 0.70 -1.78 -3.29
CA GLN A 120 0.76 -0.43 -2.75
C GLN A 120 0.78 0.58 -3.89
N ARG A 121 0.03 1.66 -3.72
CA ARG A 121 0.09 2.82 -4.60
C ARG A 121 0.10 4.09 -3.78
N VAL A 122 0.90 5.04 -4.22
CA VAL A 122 1.06 6.36 -3.59
C VAL A 122 0.71 7.43 -4.61
N GLU A 123 -0.09 8.40 -4.20
CA GLU A 123 -0.38 9.61 -4.95
C GLU A 123 -0.12 10.82 -4.07
N ARG A 124 0.52 11.84 -4.65
CA ARG A 124 0.80 13.10 -4.01
C ARG A 124 0.15 14.21 -4.80
N LEU A 125 -0.57 15.08 -4.12
CA LEU A 125 -1.26 16.20 -4.71
C LEU A 125 -1.24 17.38 -3.75
N GLN A 126 -1.28 18.58 -4.31
CA GLN A 126 -1.53 19.80 -3.56
C GLN A 126 -3.00 20.17 -3.78
N VAL A 127 -3.69 20.52 -2.69
CA VAL A 127 -5.07 21.00 -2.73
C VAL A 127 -5.09 22.38 -2.10
N ASP A 128 -5.59 23.37 -2.83
CA ASP A 128 -5.74 24.74 -2.33
C ASP A 128 -6.79 24.81 -1.21
N ASP A 129 -6.87 25.95 -0.52
CA ASP A 129 -7.78 26.10 0.61
C ASP A 129 -9.26 26.05 0.17
N GLY A 130 -10.05 25.22 0.86
CA GLY A 130 -11.46 25.00 0.53
C GLY A 130 -11.72 24.13 -0.71
N ASP A 131 -10.67 23.72 -1.43
CA ASP A 131 -10.81 22.95 -2.66
C ASP A 131 -10.91 21.44 -2.42
N THR A 132 -11.35 20.75 -3.48
CA THR A 132 -11.49 19.29 -3.51
C THR A 132 -10.78 18.72 -4.73
N ALA A 133 -9.93 17.72 -4.51
CA ALA A 133 -9.24 16.99 -5.56
C ALA A 133 -9.76 15.56 -5.66
N ALA A 134 -10.41 15.23 -6.78
CA ALA A 134 -10.86 13.87 -7.06
C ALA A 134 -9.71 13.01 -7.61
N PHE A 135 -9.65 11.75 -7.19
CA PHE A 135 -8.71 10.77 -7.72
C PHE A 135 -9.41 9.50 -8.18
N ARG A 136 -8.82 8.83 -9.18
CA ARG A 136 -9.36 7.58 -9.71
C ARG A 136 -8.27 6.70 -10.30
N TRP A 137 -8.19 5.47 -9.80
CA TRP A 137 -7.34 4.43 -10.36
C TRP A 137 -8.22 3.30 -10.90
N PRO A 138 -8.43 3.25 -12.23
CA PRO A 138 -9.30 2.23 -12.84
C PRO A 138 -8.72 0.81 -12.74
N ARG A 139 -7.42 0.70 -12.42
CA ARG A 139 -6.72 -0.55 -12.18
C ARG A 139 -5.63 -0.34 -11.14
N PHE A 140 -5.68 -1.15 -10.09
CA PHE A 140 -4.70 -1.23 -9.01
C PHE A 140 -4.40 -2.71 -8.74
N ALA A 141 -3.12 -3.06 -8.63
CA ALA A 141 -2.66 -4.42 -8.44
C ALA A 141 -2.94 -4.91 -7.01
N GLY A 142 -3.21 -6.21 -6.87
CA GLY A 142 -3.56 -6.85 -5.59
C GLY A 142 -4.33 -8.15 -5.82
N GLY A 143 -3.92 -8.96 -6.81
CA GLY A 143 -4.72 -10.05 -7.41
C GLY A 143 -5.40 -10.99 -6.41
N THR A 144 -4.66 -11.41 -5.39
CA THR A 144 -5.14 -12.28 -4.29
C THR A 144 -5.68 -11.51 -3.09
N ALA A 145 -5.45 -10.19 -3.02
CA ALA A 145 -5.78 -9.40 -1.83
C ALA A 145 -7.26 -9.48 -1.45
N GLU A 146 -7.50 -9.60 -0.15
CA GLU A 146 -8.82 -9.62 0.45
C GLU A 146 -9.24 -8.23 0.92
N THR A 147 -8.25 -7.42 1.32
CA THR A 147 -8.48 -6.11 1.93
C THR A 147 -7.83 -5.00 1.10
N CYS A 148 -8.44 -3.82 1.12
CA CYS A 148 -7.93 -2.59 0.51
C CYS A 148 -8.12 -1.41 1.46
N MET A 149 -7.03 -0.77 1.88
CA MET A 149 -7.04 0.26 2.93
C MET A 149 -6.36 1.54 2.47
N PRO A 150 -7.01 2.71 2.61
CA PRO A 150 -6.37 4.00 2.41
C PRO A 150 -5.66 4.46 3.68
N ARG A 151 -4.59 5.24 3.48
CA ARG A 151 -3.91 6.05 4.49
C ARG A 151 -3.65 7.41 3.87
N LEU A 152 -4.29 8.45 4.40
CA LEU A 152 -4.07 9.82 3.99
C LEU A 152 -3.20 10.54 5.02
N GLN A 153 -2.15 11.20 4.54
CA GLN A 153 -1.32 12.10 5.35
C GLN A 153 -1.30 13.48 4.71
N ARG A 154 -1.12 14.51 5.52
CA ARG A 154 -1.02 15.90 5.06
C ARG A 154 0.20 16.59 5.64
N GLU A 155 0.69 17.58 4.91
CA GLU A 155 1.70 18.54 5.35
C GLU A 155 1.35 19.94 4.79
N PRO A 156 1.65 21.02 5.51
CA PRO A 156 1.56 22.37 4.94
C PRO A 156 2.36 22.47 3.63
N ALA A 157 1.79 23.06 2.59
CA ALA A 157 2.39 23.12 1.25
C ALA A 157 3.59 24.07 1.18
#